data_AF-A0A8J2NBZ7-F1
#
_entry.id   AF-A0A8J2NBZ7-F1
#
_cell.length_a   1.000
_cell.length_b   1.000
_cell.length_c   1.000
_cell.angle_alpha   90.00
_cell.angle_beta   90.00
_cell.angle_gamma   90.00
#
_symmetry.space_group_name_H-M   'P 1'
#
loop_
_entity.id
_entity.type
_entity.pdbx_description
1 polymer ?
#
loop_
_entity_poly.entity_id
_entity_poly.type
_entity_poly.pdbx_seq_one_letter_code
_entity_poly.pdbx_strand_id
1 'polypeptide(L)'
;MAEISPIRISPITIPRTILDRLNLPAIDHNKLILQINTDRITQSGITLEQIQHAIAWGNKLDAATQAKWNANPWLGSRVSTYTNMYQAGAWYTSYANGDIWNAGNDNTLQIQGTFLVYGDIRERLRVLGAAKSAVGFPLSDELPCPDNRGRFNRFSKGMIYWTPTTGAHEVYGDILAAWATAGYERSWLGYPLTGEVDVLGGRMNSFESGQMTWRAHDRHIESISFKDKILQKYRNVGGIFSKLGLPTAADMTVFRAGNVFTANFRGGNITVPLDQPAASPSTTKRIQVWWRGLECQVRQEGEDELAGGVSVYVPGTQQNQVIKFPSGDEPWKLGHDRQRIMPTSSLLYDGPPANIIITTQLVELDNSEGDPLKIANVIFNGLKDVGKIAEKIGVATGNEVVDAIAREIQIPADIWREAQRSEWWKYIKFIRDLLTSEDDRYNAGVLEIKADQISQRPASRQVLRRSDDPTAVVWTDRVVVTGVDNGHDLGVYAFYFEVNVINETTTLRSSLM
;
A
#
# COMPACT_ATOMS: atom_id res chain seq x y z
N MET A 1 -40.17 -22.41 -2.16
CA MET A 1 -38.80 -22.67 -1.64
C MET A 1 -38.08 -21.33 -1.65
N ALA A 2 -37.37 -20.97 -0.58
CA ALA A 2 -36.63 -19.71 -0.51
C ALA A 2 -35.14 -19.98 -0.80
N GLU A 3 -34.51 -19.12 -1.61
CA GLU A 3 -33.08 -19.23 -1.90
C GLU A 3 -32.26 -18.77 -0.69
N ILE A 4 -31.26 -19.56 -0.30
CA ILE A 4 -30.39 -19.25 0.84
C ILE A 4 -29.29 -18.31 0.35
N SER A 5 -29.31 -17.06 0.82
CA SER A 5 -28.24 -16.09 0.52
C SER A 5 -26.89 -16.53 1.13
N PRO A 6 -25.77 -16.41 0.40
CA PRO A 6 -24.46 -16.83 0.90
C PRO A 6 -23.97 -15.94 2.05
N ILE A 7 -23.41 -16.57 3.08
CA ILE A 7 -22.94 -15.92 4.32
C ILE A 7 -21.64 -15.17 4.06
N ARG A 8 -21.55 -13.91 4.52
CA ARG A 8 -20.29 -13.15 4.54
C ARG A 8 -19.46 -13.53 5.77
N ILE A 9 -18.18 -13.84 5.57
CA ILE A 9 -17.22 -14.18 6.65
C ILE A 9 -16.10 -13.12 6.70
N SER A 10 -15.72 -12.69 7.90
CA SER A 10 -14.65 -11.70 8.17
C SER A 10 -13.54 -12.29 9.08
N PRO A 11 -12.28 -11.79 9.00
CA PRO A 11 -11.13 -12.26 9.80
C PRO A 11 -11.03 -11.62 11.21
N ILE A 12 -10.30 -12.25 12.15
CA ILE A 12 -10.29 -12.02 13.63
C ILE A 12 -9.22 -12.96 14.34
N THR A 13 -8.91 -13.00 15.67
CA THR A 13 -7.89 -13.94 16.33
C THR A 13 -8.33 -14.80 17.57
N ILE A 14 -8.10 -16.16 17.62
CA ILE A 14 -8.77 -17.21 18.50
C ILE A 14 -8.31 -17.27 19.98
N PRO A 15 -9.20 -17.59 20.96
CA PRO A 15 -8.83 -17.82 22.37
C PRO A 15 -8.13 -19.16 22.66
N ARG A 16 -7.11 -19.12 23.54
CA ARG A 16 -6.21 -20.26 23.80
C ARG A 16 -6.83 -21.44 24.58
N THR A 17 -7.75 -21.17 25.51
CA THR A 17 -8.37 -22.16 26.41
C THR A 17 -9.22 -23.24 25.71
N ILE A 18 -9.52 -23.05 24.42
CA ILE A 18 -10.23 -24.01 23.58
C ILE A 18 -9.26 -25.04 22.99
N LEU A 19 -8.03 -24.64 22.67
CA LEU A 19 -7.00 -25.50 22.09
C LEU A 19 -6.63 -26.63 23.05
N ASP A 20 -6.49 -26.31 24.33
CA ASP A 20 -6.12 -27.25 25.40
C ASP A 20 -7.19 -28.35 25.63
N ARG A 21 -8.44 -28.14 25.15
CA ARG A 21 -9.52 -29.13 25.21
C ARG A 21 -9.64 -30.03 23.99
N LEU A 22 -8.97 -29.68 22.87
CA LEU A 22 -9.11 -30.37 21.59
C LEU A 22 -8.07 -31.49 21.37
N ASN A 23 -7.05 -31.58 22.23
CA ASN A 23 -6.02 -32.63 22.22
C ASN A 23 -5.35 -32.87 20.84
N LEU A 24 -5.18 -31.79 20.06
CA LEU A 24 -4.48 -31.81 18.78
C LEU A 24 -2.96 -31.68 19.00
N PRO A 25 -2.11 -32.36 18.19
CA PRO A 25 -0.67 -32.22 18.29
C PRO A 25 -0.23 -30.78 17.99
N ALA A 26 0.83 -30.32 18.65
CA ALA A 26 1.29 -28.94 18.56
C ALA A 26 1.68 -28.53 17.13
N ILE A 27 0.90 -27.62 16.55
CA ILE A 27 1.21 -26.91 15.30
C ILE A 27 1.74 -25.53 15.65
N ASP A 28 2.75 -25.08 14.91
CA ASP A 28 3.44 -23.80 15.11
C ASP A 28 2.45 -22.62 15.18
N HIS A 29 2.53 -21.85 16.26
CA HIS A 29 1.58 -20.79 16.63
C HIS A 29 1.58 -19.57 15.68
N ASN A 30 2.47 -19.52 14.68
CA ASN A 30 2.56 -18.42 13.72
C ASN A 30 1.61 -18.53 12.51
N LYS A 31 0.65 -19.47 12.50
CA LYS A 31 -0.29 -19.66 11.38
C LYS A 31 -1.76 -19.48 11.76
N LEU A 32 -2.41 -18.70 10.89
CA LEU A 32 -3.84 -18.40 10.78
C LEU A 32 -4.52 -17.60 11.91
N ILE A 33 -5.11 -16.49 11.50
CA ILE A 33 -5.87 -15.53 12.32
C ILE A 33 -7.37 -15.68 11.98
N LEU A 34 -8.12 -16.36 12.85
CA LEU A 34 -9.60 -16.35 13.00
C LEU A 34 -9.94 -16.25 14.52
N GLN A 35 -10.94 -15.49 15.04
CA GLN A 35 -11.29 -15.43 16.51
C GLN A 35 -12.44 -16.29 16.92
N ILE A 36 -13.60 -16.01 16.34
CA ILE A 36 -14.79 -16.80 16.57
C ILE A 36 -15.06 -16.86 18.09
N ASN A 37 -15.23 -15.68 18.71
CA ASN A 37 -15.50 -15.52 20.15
C ASN A 37 -16.69 -16.41 20.51
N THR A 38 -16.43 -17.48 21.29
CA THR A 38 -17.30 -18.66 21.34
C THR A 38 -18.74 -18.34 21.71
N ASP A 39 -18.88 -17.41 22.64
CA ASP A 39 -20.15 -17.07 23.27
C ASP A 39 -21.02 -16.19 22.34
N ARG A 40 -20.41 -15.66 21.26
CA ARG A 40 -21.09 -14.99 20.14
C ARG A 40 -21.36 -15.88 18.93
N ILE A 41 -20.71 -17.05 18.77
CA ILE A 41 -21.01 -17.99 17.66
C ILE A 41 -22.46 -18.44 17.73
N THR A 42 -22.89 -18.82 18.93
CA THR A 42 -24.25 -19.27 19.28
C THR A 42 -25.32 -18.20 19.06
N GLN A 43 -24.92 -16.94 18.79
CA GLN A 43 -25.81 -15.85 18.40
C GLN A 43 -25.69 -15.46 16.91
N SER A 44 -24.65 -15.91 16.19
CA SER A 44 -24.39 -15.54 14.78
C SER A 44 -24.71 -16.62 13.74
N GLY A 45 -25.00 -17.85 14.19
CA GLY A 45 -25.43 -18.95 13.30
C GLY A 45 -24.32 -19.60 12.48
N ILE A 46 -23.05 -19.28 12.75
CA ILE A 46 -21.89 -19.94 12.12
C ILE A 46 -21.67 -21.30 12.78
N THR A 47 -21.44 -22.34 11.97
CA THR A 47 -21.25 -23.73 12.44
C THR A 47 -19.78 -24.06 12.71
N LEU A 48 -19.55 -25.05 13.58
CA LEU A 48 -18.21 -25.63 13.82
C LEU A 48 -17.57 -26.16 12.52
N GLU A 49 -18.38 -26.72 11.62
CA GLU A 49 -17.95 -27.22 10.32
C GLU A 49 -17.41 -26.09 9.43
N GLN A 50 -18.11 -24.95 9.34
CA GLN A 50 -17.62 -23.77 8.59
C GLN A 50 -16.31 -23.21 9.17
N ILE A 51 -16.12 -23.30 10.48
CA ILE A 51 -14.88 -22.89 11.17
C ILE A 51 -13.72 -23.83 10.81
N GLN A 52 -13.95 -25.15 10.91
CA GLN A 52 -12.96 -26.17 10.55
C GLN A 52 -12.59 -26.09 9.05
N HIS A 53 -13.57 -25.84 8.18
CA HIS A 53 -13.39 -25.61 6.75
C HIS A 53 -12.51 -24.39 6.46
N ALA A 54 -12.75 -23.26 7.12
CA ALA A 54 -11.93 -22.06 6.96
C ALA A 54 -10.46 -22.28 7.42
N ILE A 55 -10.25 -23.00 8.52
CA ILE A 55 -8.91 -23.36 9.01
C ILE A 55 -8.19 -24.30 8.04
N ALA A 56 -8.90 -25.33 7.54
CA ALA A 56 -8.37 -26.26 6.55
C ALA A 56 -7.99 -25.56 5.23
N TRP A 57 -8.75 -24.53 4.82
CA TRP A 57 -8.43 -23.74 3.63
C TRP A 57 -7.18 -22.87 3.82
N GLY A 58 -7.10 -22.15 4.94
CA GLY A 58 -5.93 -21.33 5.28
C GLY A 58 -4.63 -22.13 5.31
N ASN A 59 -4.66 -23.33 5.93
CA ASN A 59 -3.50 -24.23 5.97
C ASN A 59 -3.07 -24.74 4.58
N LYS A 60 -4.02 -24.98 3.66
CA LYS A 60 -3.71 -25.34 2.26
C LYS A 60 -3.04 -24.18 1.51
N LEU A 61 -3.57 -22.97 1.66
CA LEU A 61 -2.98 -21.76 1.05
C LEU A 61 -1.56 -21.52 1.59
N ASP A 62 -1.34 -21.68 2.89
CA ASP A 62 0.00 -21.56 3.51
C ASP A 62 0.97 -22.64 3.05
N ALA A 63 0.53 -23.89 2.88
CA ALA A 63 1.40 -24.95 2.36
C ALA A 63 1.84 -24.67 0.91
N ALA A 64 0.91 -24.29 0.04
CA ALA A 64 1.19 -24.00 -1.36
C ALA A 64 2.05 -22.73 -1.54
N THR A 65 1.72 -21.66 -0.81
CA THR A 65 2.48 -20.40 -0.83
C THR A 65 3.90 -20.59 -0.31
N GLN A 66 4.07 -21.32 0.81
CA GLN A 66 5.40 -21.64 1.35
C GLN A 66 6.23 -22.50 0.40
N ALA A 67 5.63 -23.50 -0.26
CA ALA A 67 6.33 -24.31 -1.25
C ALA A 67 6.83 -23.47 -2.45
N LYS A 68 6.00 -22.55 -2.94
CA LYS A 68 6.36 -21.64 -4.04
C LYS A 68 7.45 -20.63 -3.65
N TRP A 69 7.43 -20.11 -2.41
CA TRP A 69 8.47 -19.22 -1.88
C TRP A 69 9.78 -19.96 -1.58
N ASN A 70 9.74 -21.19 -1.04
CA ASN A 70 10.92 -22.03 -0.83
C ASN A 70 11.69 -22.27 -2.14
N ALA A 71 10.99 -22.38 -3.28
CA ALA A 71 11.58 -22.49 -4.61
C ALA A 71 12.07 -21.14 -5.19
N ASN A 72 11.72 -20.00 -4.56
CA ASN A 72 12.02 -18.65 -5.03
C ASN A 72 12.47 -17.72 -3.87
N PRO A 73 13.54 -18.06 -3.13
CA PRO A 73 13.95 -17.30 -1.94
C PRO A 73 14.37 -15.86 -2.26
N TRP A 74 14.72 -15.56 -3.51
CA TRP A 74 15.02 -14.22 -4.03
C TRP A 74 13.84 -13.24 -3.94
N LEU A 75 12.61 -13.74 -3.71
CA LEU A 75 11.42 -12.91 -3.44
C LEU A 75 11.56 -12.05 -2.18
N GLY A 76 12.44 -12.44 -1.25
CA GLY A 76 12.72 -11.71 -0.01
C GLY A 76 11.65 -11.90 1.05
N SER A 77 11.52 -10.92 1.93
CA SER A 77 10.57 -10.91 3.05
C SER A 77 9.11 -10.85 2.58
N ARG A 78 8.21 -11.43 3.38
CA ARG A 78 6.76 -11.28 3.24
C ARG A 78 6.36 -9.84 3.60
N VAL A 79 5.50 -9.23 2.79
CA VAL A 79 5.01 -7.84 2.92
C VAL A 79 3.54 -7.79 3.34
N SER A 80 2.72 -8.78 2.92
CA SER A 80 1.30 -8.86 3.30
C SER A 80 0.88 -10.27 3.72
N THR A 81 -0.24 -10.37 4.45
CA THR A 81 -1.00 -11.62 4.60
C THR A 81 -1.91 -11.86 3.38
N TYR A 82 -2.81 -12.85 3.42
CA TYR A 82 -3.67 -13.17 2.28
C TYR A 82 -4.67 -12.07 1.94
N THR A 83 -4.48 -11.44 0.78
CA THR A 83 -5.52 -10.63 0.17
C THR A 83 -6.54 -11.56 -0.49
N ASN A 84 -7.72 -11.69 0.12
CA ASN A 84 -8.82 -12.52 -0.39
C ASN A 84 -9.56 -11.80 -1.52
N MET A 85 -9.77 -12.49 -2.66
CA MET A 85 -10.49 -11.97 -3.82
C MET A 85 -11.74 -12.81 -4.13
N TYR A 86 -12.70 -12.83 -3.20
CA TYR A 86 -13.93 -13.65 -3.26
C TYR A 86 -14.69 -13.60 -4.60
N GLN A 87 -14.69 -12.45 -5.30
CA GLN A 87 -15.36 -12.29 -6.61
C GLN A 87 -14.52 -12.75 -7.82
N ALA A 88 -13.31 -13.24 -7.59
CA ALA A 88 -12.34 -13.61 -8.62
C ALA A 88 -11.72 -15.00 -8.42
N GLY A 89 -11.98 -15.71 -7.32
CA GLY A 89 -11.48 -17.09 -7.12
C GLY A 89 -9.97 -17.18 -6.91
N ALA A 90 -9.36 -16.19 -6.25
CA ALA A 90 -7.93 -16.18 -5.97
C ALA A 90 -7.58 -15.53 -4.62
N TRP A 91 -6.41 -15.89 -4.10
CA TRP A 91 -5.79 -15.31 -2.91
C TRP A 91 -4.30 -15.10 -3.20
N TYR A 92 -3.73 -13.96 -2.82
CA TYR A 92 -2.29 -13.74 -2.96
C TYR A 92 -1.63 -13.25 -1.68
N THR A 93 -0.33 -13.53 -1.57
CA THR A 93 0.59 -13.00 -0.56
C THR A 93 1.68 -12.20 -1.29
N SER A 94 1.89 -10.96 -0.88
CA SER A 94 2.99 -10.13 -1.40
C SER A 94 4.28 -10.38 -0.63
N TYR A 95 5.39 -10.38 -1.37
CA TYR A 95 6.76 -10.34 -0.88
C TYR A 95 7.45 -9.07 -1.39
N ALA A 96 8.70 -8.81 -1.01
CA ALA A 96 9.46 -7.67 -1.51
C ALA A 96 9.49 -7.65 -3.06
N ASN A 97 10.00 -8.72 -3.68
CA ASN A 97 10.31 -8.73 -5.13
C ASN A 97 9.27 -9.41 -6.03
N GLY A 98 8.17 -9.93 -5.47
CA GLY A 98 7.08 -10.55 -6.23
C GLY A 98 5.86 -10.91 -5.40
N ASP A 99 4.79 -11.35 -6.07
CA ASP A 99 3.53 -11.79 -5.44
C ASP A 99 3.28 -13.27 -5.78
N ILE A 100 2.96 -14.08 -4.76
CA ILE A 100 2.53 -15.48 -4.94
C ILE A 100 1.02 -15.54 -4.86
N TRP A 101 0.40 -16.02 -5.94
CA TRP A 101 -1.04 -16.13 -6.13
C TRP A 101 -1.47 -17.59 -6.09
N ASN A 102 -2.60 -17.88 -5.46
CA ASN A 102 -3.25 -19.17 -5.47
C ASN A 102 -4.63 -18.99 -6.12
N ALA A 103 -4.86 -19.60 -7.28
CA ALA A 103 -6.17 -19.70 -7.91
C ALA A 103 -6.91 -20.92 -7.32
N GLY A 104 -8.20 -20.81 -7.03
CA GLY A 104 -8.96 -21.91 -6.44
C GLY A 104 -10.39 -21.57 -6.05
N ASN A 105 -11.06 -22.54 -5.43
CA ASN A 105 -12.42 -22.38 -4.90
C ASN A 105 -12.42 -22.83 -3.43
N ASP A 106 -12.80 -21.90 -2.54
CA ASP A 106 -12.84 -22.12 -1.10
C ASP A 106 -13.86 -23.19 -0.73
N ASN A 107 -15.06 -23.12 -1.31
CA ASN A 107 -16.17 -24.07 -1.08
C ASN A 107 -15.85 -25.53 -1.49
N THR A 108 -14.76 -25.76 -2.23
CA THR A 108 -14.29 -27.12 -2.58
C THR A 108 -12.96 -27.47 -1.92
N LEU A 109 -12.33 -26.54 -1.21
CA LEU A 109 -10.97 -26.63 -0.69
C LEU A 109 -9.93 -27.05 -1.75
N GLN A 110 -10.11 -26.63 -3.01
CA GLN A 110 -9.20 -26.97 -4.12
C GLN A 110 -8.41 -25.74 -4.62
N ILE A 111 -7.08 -25.81 -4.51
CA ILE A 111 -6.17 -24.91 -5.22
C ILE A 111 -5.99 -25.48 -6.63
N GLN A 112 -6.36 -24.71 -7.64
CA GLN A 112 -6.22 -25.06 -9.06
C GLN A 112 -4.81 -24.76 -9.60
N GLY A 113 -4.10 -23.80 -8.99
CA GLY A 113 -2.71 -23.52 -9.29
C GLY A 113 -2.12 -22.43 -8.41
N THR A 114 -0.80 -22.48 -8.21
CA THR A 114 -0.03 -21.49 -7.46
C THR A 114 1.01 -20.86 -8.38
N PHE A 115 0.88 -19.55 -8.61
CA PHE A 115 1.55 -18.79 -9.66
C PHE A 115 2.34 -17.61 -9.10
N LEU A 116 3.45 -17.28 -9.75
CA LEU A 116 4.33 -16.19 -9.38
C LEU A 116 4.25 -15.05 -10.39
N VAL A 117 4.13 -13.82 -9.89
CA VAL A 117 4.19 -12.59 -10.70
C VAL A 117 5.21 -11.64 -10.07
N TYR A 118 6.15 -11.15 -10.87
CA TYR A 118 7.26 -10.29 -10.41
C TYR A 118 7.61 -9.22 -11.48
N GLY A 119 8.58 -8.36 -11.15
CA GLY A 119 9.13 -7.35 -12.06
C GLY A 119 8.08 -6.43 -12.70
N ASP A 120 8.37 -5.93 -13.89
CA ASP A 120 7.50 -4.98 -14.61
C ASP A 120 6.09 -5.52 -14.85
N ILE A 121 5.92 -6.85 -15.03
CA ILE A 121 4.61 -7.49 -15.19
C ILE A 121 3.76 -7.32 -13.90
N ARG A 122 4.38 -7.49 -12.74
CA ARG A 122 3.75 -7.24 -11.43
C ARG A 122 3.41 -5.77 -11.24
N GLU A 123 4.32 -4.86 -11.60
CA GLU A 123 4.06 -3.42 -11.45
C GLU A 123 2.96 -2.95 -12.42
N ARG A 124 2.90 -3.49 -13.65
CA ARG A 124 1.78 -3.23 -14.57
C ARG A 124 0.46 -3.80 -14.03
N LEU A 125 0.47 -5.02 -13.50
CA LEU A 125 -0.69 -5.62 -12.84
C LEU A 125 -1.20 -4.75 -11.68
N ARG A 126 -0.30 -4.21 -10.85
CA ARG A 126 -0.62 -3.26 -9.76
C ARG A 126 -1.25 -1.97 -10.27
N VAL A 127 -0.69 -1.35 -11.31
CA VAL A 127 -1.26 -0.14 -11.96
C VAL A 127 -2.69 -0.39 -12.49
N LEU A 128 -2.98 -1.61 -12.94
CA LEU A 128 -4.33 -2.02 -13.36
C LEU A 128 -5.28 -2.35 -12.19
N GLY A 129 -4.90 -2.09 -10.94
CA GLY A 129 -5.70 -2.41 -9.75
C GLY A 129 -5.59 -3.88 -9.29
N ALA A 130 -4.55 -4.59 -9.75
CA ALA A 130 -4.21 -5.98 -9.44
C ALA A 130 -5.42 -6.93 -9.42
N ALA A 131 -5.91 -7.25 -8.23
CA ALA A 131 -7.07 -8.10 -7.98
C ALA A 131 -8.34 -7.71 -8.76
N LYS A 132 -8.51 -6.41 -9.04
CA LYS A 132 -9.68 -5.83 -9.71
C LYS A 132 -9.44 -5.51 -11.19
N SER A 133 -8.27 -5.88 -11.72
CA SER A 133 -7.86 -5.57 -13.09
C SER A 133 -8.72 -6.26 -14.15
N ALA A 134 -8.75 -5.69 -15.36
CA ALA A 134 -9.45 -6.26 -16.50
C ALA A 134 -8.90 -7.64 -16.91
N VAL A 135 -7.60 -7.90 -16.69
CA VAL A 135 -6.95 -9.21 -16.95
C VAL A 135 -7.32 -10.26 -15.91
N GLY A 136 -7.69 -9.88 -14.69
CA GLY A 136 -8.06 -10.80 -13.60
C GLY A 136 -6.85 -11.38 -12.86
N PHE A 137 -6.95 -12.65 -12.45
CA PHE A 137 -5.94 -13.34 -11.65
C PHE A 137 -5.00 -14.19 -12.53
N PRO A 138 -3.74 -14.47 -12.11
CA PRO A 138 -2.79 -15.24 -12.91
C PRO A 138 -3.21 -16.70 -13.14
N LEU A 139 -2.85 -17.23 -14.31
CA LEU A 139 -2.99 -18.63 -14.74
C LEU A 139 -1.64 -19.26 -15.14
N SER A 140 -0.53 -18.53 -15.02
CA SER A 140 0.82 -19.04 -15.19
C SER A 140 1.82 -18.26 -14.34
N ASP A 141 2.97 -18.88 -14.09
CA ASP A 141 4.21 -18.14 -13.81
C ASP A 141 4.62 -17.29 -15.04
N GLU A 142 5.67 -16.49 -14.91
CA GLU A 142 6.27 -15.81 -16.06
C GLU A 142 6.86 -16.87 -17.04
N LEU A 143 6.50 -16.76 -18.32
CA LEU A 143 6.93 -17.67 -19.39
C LEU A 143 7.75 -16.92 -20.44
N PRO A 144 8.77 -17.58 -21.05
CA PRO A 144 9.47 -17.03 -22.21
C PRO A 144 8.54 -16.96 -23.43
N CYS A 145 8.62 -15.87 -24.19
CA CYS A 145 7.99 -15.81 -25.51
C CYS A 145 8.71 -16.76 -26.49
N PRO A 146 8.01 -17.39 -27.46
CA PRO A 146 8.61 -18.36 -28.38
C PRO A 146 9.77 -17.85 -29.25
N ASP A 147 9.89 -16.54 -29.43
CA ASP A 147 10.98 -15.88 -30.16
C ASP A 147 12.16 -15.45 -29.27
N ASN A 148 12.08 -15.72 -27.96
CA ASN A 148 12.99 -15.30 -26.88
C ASN A 148 13.16 -13.77 -26.69
N ARG A 149 12.41 -12.90 -27.39
CA ARG A 149 12.51 -11.44 -27.26
C ARG A 149 11.86 -10.89 -25.97
N GLY A 150 10.94 -11.65 -25.37
CA GLY A 150 10.10 -11.17 -24.27
C GLY A 150 9.70 -12.24 -23.25
N ARG A 151 8.83 -11.82 -22.34
CA ARG A 151 8.23 -12.60 -21.25
C ARG A 151 6.73 -12.33 -21.17
N PHE A 152 5.95 -13.26 -20.63
CA PHE A 152 4.52 -13.02 -20.38
C PHE A 152 3.99 -13.84 -19.20
N ASN A 153 2.94 -13.32 -18.54
CA ASN A 153 2.05 -14.12 -17.68
C ASN A 153 0.67 -14.23 -18.35
N ARG A 154 0.06 -15.42 -18.25
CA ARG A 154 -1.37 -15.62 -18.56
C ARG A 154 -2.21 -15.21 -17.36
N PHE A 155 -3.38 -14.64 -17.62
CA PHE A 155 -4.38 -14.29 -16.62
C PHE A 155 -5.76 -14.79 -17.06
N SER A 156 -6.72 -14.82 -16.14
CA SER A 156 -8.05 -15.41 -16.36
C SER A 156 -8.91 -14.71 -17.42
N LYS A 157 -8.57 -13.48 -17.82
CA LYS A 157 -9.28 -12.69 -18.84
C LYS A 157 -8.35 -12.00 -19.84
N GLY A 158 -7.03 -12.20 -19.73
CA GLY A 158 -6.04 -11.46 -20.50
C GLY A 158 -4.63 -12.03 -20.41
N MET A 159 -3.67 -11.33 -21.02
CA MET A 159 -2.24 -11.60 -20.90
C MET A 159 -1.51 -10.29 -20.66
N ILE A 160 -0.42 -10.33 -19.88
CA ILE A 160 0.54 -9.21 -19.79
C ILE A 160 1.85 -9.70 -20.41
N TYR A 161 2.31 -8.98 -21.43
CA TYR A 161 3.57 -9.22 -22.13
C TYR A 161 4.59 -8.14 -21.77
N TRP A 162 5.87 -8.50 -21.78
CA TRP A 162 7.01 -7.61 -21.52
C TRP A 162 8.14 -7.86 -22.51
N THR A 163 8.82 -6.78 -22.94
CA THR A 163 10.18 -6.85 -23.51
C THR A 163 11.04 -5.70 -22.96
N PRO A 164 12.39 -5.82 -23.00
CA PRO A 164 13.29 -4.72 -22.64
C PRO A 164 13.10 -3.42 -23.45
N THR A 165 12.49 -3.50 -24.64
CA THR A 165 12.27 -2.37 -25.55
C THR A 165 10.86 -1.78 -25.49
N THR A 166 9.93 -2.44 -24.80
CA THR A 166 8.51 -2.05 -24.76
C THR A 166 7.99 -1.80 -23.34
N GLY A 167 8.56 -2.46 -22.33
CA GLY A 167 7.97 -2.52 -20.98
C GLY A 167 6.80 -3.50 -20.91
N ALA A 168 6.12 -3.55 -19.77
CA ALA A 168 4.98 -4.47 -19.56
C ALA A 168 3.64 -3.85 -19.99
N HIS A 169 2.89 -4.54 -20.86
CA HIS A 169 1.58 -4.12 -21.36
C HIS A 169 0.58 -5.28 -21.39
N GLU A 170 -0.67 -4.99 -21.07
CA GLU A 170 -1.79 -5.91 -21.12
C GLU A 170 -2.53 -5.91 -22.46
N VAL A 171 -2.99 -7.10 -22.85
CA VAL A 171 -3.97 -7.30 -23.93
C VAL A 171 -5.05 -8.23 -23.40
N TYR A 172 -6.33 -7.87 -23.55
CA TYR A 172 -7.46 -8.65 -23.02
C TYR A 172 -8.67 -8.63 -23.99
N GLY A 173 -9.73 -9.35 -23.60
CA GLY A 173 -11.02 -9.35 -24.31
C GLY A 173 -10.95 -9.70 -25.81
N ASP A 174 -11.79 -9.02 -26.60
CA ASP A 174 -11.93 -9.24 -28.03
C ASP A 174 -10.62 -8.92 -28.80
N ILE A 175 -9.81 -7.96 -28.31
CA ILE A 175 -8.50 -7.62 -28.91
C ILE A 175 -7.51 -8.77 -28.72
N LEU A 176 -7.45 -9.37 -27.53
CA LEU A 176 -6.62 -10.55 -27.29
C LEU A 176 -7.04 -11.73 -28.18
N ALA A 177 -8.35 -11.96 -28.36
CA ALA A 177 -8.85 -13.03 -29.22
C ALA A 177 -8.43 -12.84 -30.70
N ALA A 178 -8.46 -11.61 -31.21
CA ALA A 178 -8.01 -11.30 -32.56
C ALA A 178 -6.48 -11.40 -32.70
N TRP A 179 -5.71 -10.86 -31.74
CA TRP A 179 -4.24 -10.93 -31.76
C TRP A 179 -3.74 -12.38 -31.61
N ALA A 180 -4.41 -13.20 -30.79
CA ALA A 180 -4.19 -14.64 -30.70
C ALA A 180 -4.39 -15.33 -32.06
N THR A 181 -5.48 -15.02 -32.75
CA THR A 181 -5.80 -15.55 -34.09
C THR A 181 -4.76 -15.11 -35.13
N ALA A 182 -4.18 -13.91 -34.99
CA ALA A 182 -3.10 -13.41 -35.84
C ALA A 182 -1.71 -14.04 -35.54
N GLY A 183 -1.56 -14.78 -34.43
CA GLY A 183 -0.30 -15.44 -34.04
C GLY A 183 0.47 -14.80 -32.87
N TYR A 184 -0.19 -13.96 -32.05
CA TYR A 184 0.38 -13.26 -30.89
C TYR A 184 1.64 -12.44 -31.25
N GLU A 185 2.71 -12.52 -30.45
CA GLU A 185 3.96 -11.79 -30.64
C GLU A 185 4.69 -12.09 -31.97
N ARG A 186 4.39 -13.23 -32.60
CA ARG A 186 4.91 -13.63 -33.92
C ARG A 186 3.99 -13.23 -35.08
N SER A 187 2.88 -12.55 -34.81
CA SER A 187 2.04 -11.94 -35.84
C SER A 187 2.75 -10.76 -36.50
N TRP A 188 2.20 -10.28 -37.63
CA TRP A 188 2.70 -9.07 -38.31
C TRP A 188 2.63 -7.79 -37.44
N LEU A 189 1.90 -7.81 -36.32
CA LEU A 189 1.83 -6.69 -35.37
C LEU A 189 3.05 -6.61 -34.44
N GLY A 190 3.66 -7.74 -34.09
CA GLY A 190 4.69 -7.84 -33.05
C GLY A 190 4.13 -7.70 -31.62
N TYR A 191 4.97 -7.23 -30.71
CA TYR A 191 4.62 -7.02 -29.28
C TYR A 191 3.72 -5.80 -29.05
N PRO A 192 2.93 -5.75 -27.97
CA PRO A 192 2.20 -4.55 -27.58
C PRO A 192 3.14 -3.40 -27.17
N LEU A 193 2.80 -2.18 -27.58
CA LEU A 193 3.43 -0.91 -27.18
C LEU A 193 2.57 -0.09 -26.22
N THR A 194 1.32 -0.51 -26.02
CA THR A 194 0.38 0.06 -25.06
C THR A 194 -0.45 -1.05 -24.44
N GLY A 195 -0.91 -0.83 -23.22
CA GLY A 195 -2.15 -1.41 -22.72
C GLY A 195 -3.37 -0.99 -23.56
N GLU A 196 -4.55 -1.44 -23.16
CA GLU A 196 -5.80 -1.14 -23.87
C GLU A 196 -6.29 0.29 -23.52
N VAL A 197 -6.48 1.13 -24.54
CA VAL A 197 -6.81 2.56 -24.41
C VAL A 197 -8.23 2.82 -24.92
N ASP A 198 -8.98 3.71 -24.26
CA ASP A 198 -10.28 4.17 -24.77
C ASP A 198 -10.08 5.11 -25.99
N VAL A 199 -10.86 4.91 -27.05
CA VAL A 199 -10.87 5.75 -28.27
C VAL A 199 -12.32 6.10 -28.67
N LEU A 200 -12.50 7.01 -29.61
CA LEU A 200 -13.85 7.42 -30.05
C LEU A 200 -14.64 6.21 -30.60
N GLY A 201 -15.70 5.82 -29.87
CA GLY A 201 -16.57 4.70 -30.25
C GLY A 201 -15.98 3.31 -30.00
N GLY A 202 -14.90 3.18 -29.22
CA GLY A 202 -14.20 1.90 -29.09
C GLY A 202 -13.02 1.90 -28.11
N ARG A 203 -12.16 0.89 -28.28
CA ARG A 203 -10.91 0.69 -27.52
C ARG A 203 -9.80 0.17 -28.41
N MET A 204 -8.55 0.26 -28.00
CA MET A 204 -7.42 -0.07 -28.88
C MET A 204 -6.13 -0.45 -28.13
N ASN A 205 -5.37 -1.41 -28.68
CA ASN A 205 -3.95 -1.61 -28.37
C ASN A 205 -3.10 -1.22 -29.59
N SER A 206 -2.01 -0.50 -29.35
CA SER A 206 -0.92 -0.37 -30.33
C SER A 206 0.13 -1.46 -30.12
N PHE A 207 0.76 -1.91 -31.21
CA PHE A 207 1.80 -2.93 -31.28
C PHE A 207 3.01 -2.41 -32.06
N GLU A 208 4.11 -3.18 -32.16
CA GLU A 208 5.36 -2.76 -32.81
C GLU A 208 5.20 -2.29 -34.26
N SER A 209 4.29 -2.89 -35.04
CA SER A 209 4.12 -2.61 -36.48
C SER A 209 2.72 -2.10 -36.89
N GLY A 210 1.78 -2.02 -35.95
CA GLY A 210 0.41 -1.59 -36.22
C GLY A 210 -0.45 -1.48 -34.96
N GLN A 211 -1.76 -1.51 -35.13
CA GLN A 211 -2.72 -1.46 -34.02
C GLN A 211 -3.95 -2.32 -34.28
N MET A 212 -4.66 -2.68 -33.22
CA MET A 212 -6.00 -3.27 -33.24
C MET A 212 -6.97 -2.37 -32.47
N THR A 213 -8.09 -2.02 -33.11
CA THR A 213 -9.17 -1.22 -32.54
C THR A 213 -10.44 -2.04 -32.45
N TRP A 214 -10.95 -2.26 -31.25
CA TRP A 214 -12.28 -2.78 -30.98
C TRP A 214 -13.32 -1.66 -31.08
N ARG A 215 -14.36 -1.84 -31.89
CA ARG A 215 -15.46 -0.88 -32.06
C ARG A 215 -16.66 -1.32 -31.24
N ALA A 216 -17.18 -0.44 -30.39
CA ALA A 216 -18.17 -0.81 -29.36
C ALA A 216 -19.57 -1.11 -29.91
N HIS A 217 -19.95 -0.47 -31.03
CA HIS A 217 -21.31 -0.52 -31.58
C HIS A 217 -21.62 -1.83 -32.34
N ASP A 218 -20.61 -2.46 -32.93
CA ASP A 218 -20.70 -3.68 -33.75
C ASP A 218 -19.81 -4.82 -33.22
N ARG A 219 -19.04 -4.58 -32.14
CA ARG A 219 -17.98 -5.46 -31.59
C ARG A 219 -16.90 -5.87 -32.59
N HIS A 220 -16.70 -5.08 -33.65
CA HIS A 220 -15.73 -5.42 -34.68
C HIS A 220 -14.30 -5.11 -34.23
N ILE A 221 -13.35 -5.98 -34.57
CA ILE A 221 -11.91 -5.70 -34.46
C ILE A 221 -11.40 -5.25 -35.83
N GLU A 222 -11.02 -3.98 -35.92
CA GLU A 222 -10.30 -3.43 -37.05
C GLU A 222 -8.79 -3.45 -36.77
N SER A 223 -7.96 -3.82 -37.74
CA SER A 223 -6.50 -3.86 -37.58
C SER A 223 -5.79 -3.20 -38.76
N ILE A 224 -4.82 -2.33 -38.49
CA ILE A 224 -4.10 -1.57 -39.52
C ILE A 224 -2.62 -1.41 -39.16
N SER A 225 -1.73 -1.55 -40.16
CA SER A 225 -0.30 -1.29 -39.95
C SER A 225 0.03 0.20 -39.97
N PHE A 226 1.10 0.61 -39.31
CA PHE A 226 1.58 2.00 -39.42
C PHE A 226 2.00 2.34 -40.85
N LYS A 227 2.43 1.34 -41.62
CA LYS A 227 2.72 1.45 -43.06
C LYS A 227 1.48 1.78 -43.87
N ASP A 228 0.35 1.15 -43.59
CA ASP A 228 -0.92 1.41 -44.27
C ASP A 228 -1.52 2.77 -43.88
N LYS A 229 -1.46 3.15 -42.59
CA LYS A 229 -1.79 4.53 -42.15
C LYS A 229 -0.95 5.57 -42.89
N ILE A 230 0.35 5.32 -43.07
CA ILE A 230 1.26 6.20 -43.84
C ILE A 230 0.90 6.21 -45.34
N LEU A 231 0.61 5.05 -45.95
CA LEU A 231 0.18 4.96 -47.35
C LEU A 231 -1.15 5.68 -47.61
N GLN A 232 -2.10 5.62 -46.67
CA GLN A 232 -3.34 6.41 -46.73
C GLN A 232 -3.04 7.91 -46.71
N LYS A 233 -2.24 8.39 -45.75
CA LYS A 233 -1.80 9.80 -45.72
C LYS A 233 -1.08 10.21 -47.02
N TYR A 234 -0.19 9.37 -47.54
CA TYR A 234 0.56 9.61 -48.77
C TYR A 234 -0.37 9.76 -49.99
N ARG A 235 -1.33 8.86 -50.15
CA ARG A 235 -2.35 8.94 -51.21
C ARG A 235 -3.18 10.23 -51.08
N ASN A 236 -3.60 10.57 -49.87
CA ASN A 236 -4.45 11.74 -49.60
C ASN A 236 -3.75 13.09 -49.90
N VAL A 237 -2.41 13.16 -49.89
CA VAL A 237 -1.65 14.36 -50.30
C VAL A 237 -1.24 14.37 -51.78
N GLY A 238 -1.69 13.38 -52.58
CA GLY A 238 -1.41 13.28 -54.02
C GLY A 238 -0.33 12.25 -54.41
N GLY A 239 0.18 11.45 -53.46
CA GLY A 239 1.13 10.37 -53.70
C GLY A 239 2.41 10.84 -54.41
N ILE A 240 2.78 10.16 -55.49
CA ILE A 240 3.99 10.48 -56.29
C ILE A 240 3.93 11.88 -56.94
N PHE A 241 2.74 12.42 -57.17
CA PHE A 241 2.53 13.76 -57.72
C PHE A 241 2.50 14.86 -56.65
N SER A 242 2.60 14.49 -55.37
CA SER A 242 2.75 15.43 -54.26
C SER A 242 4.17 15.99 -54.16
N LYS A 243 4.35 17.06 -53.38
CA LYS A 243 5.68 17.62 -53.07
C LYS A 243 6.63 16.63 -52.36
N LEU A 244 6.13 15.53 -51.80
CA LEU A 244 6.96 14.48 -51.18
C LEU A 244 7.67 13.61 -52.23
N GLY A 245 7.10 13.46 -53.44
CA GLY A 245 7.61 12.56 -54.47
C GLY A 245 7.62 11.10 -54.02
N LEU A 246 8.60 10.33 -54.50
CA LEU A 246 8.80 8.91 -54.14
C LEU A 246 9.31 8.73 -52.70
N PRO A 247 9.04 7.58 -52.05
CA PRO A 247 9.79 7.10 -50.88
C PRO A 247 11.31 7.12 -51.08
N THR A 248 12.08 7.20 -50.00
CA THR A 248 13.55 7.07 -50.04
C THR A 248 14.03 5.63 -50.17
N ALA A 249 13.24 4.66 -49.69
CA ALA A 249 13.50 3.22 -49.77
C ALA A 249 12.38 2.53 -50.55
N ALA A 250 12.73 1.51 -51.37
CA ALA A 250 11.80 0.89 -52.32
C ALA A 250 10.65 0.11 -51.66
N ASP A 251 10.89 -0.44 -50.47
CA ASP A 251 9.90 -1.06 -49.60
C ASP A 251 9.02 -0.05 -48.86
N MET A 252 9.39 1.24 -48.84
CA MET A 252 8.88 2.27 -47.94
C MET A 252 8.98 1.85 -46.46
N THR A 253 10.22 1.68 -45.98
CA THR A 253 10.52 1.35 -44.58
C THR A 253 9.86 2.34 -43.62
N VAL A 254 9.22 1.81 -42.57
CA VAL A 254 8.68 2.60 -41.46
C VAL A 254 9.52 2.34 -40.23
N PHE A 255 9.93 3.41 -39.53
CA PHE A 255 10.70 3.31 -38.29
C PHE A 255 10.03 4.12 -37.18
N ARG A 256 10.19 3.68 -35.93
CA ARG A 256 9.67 4.36 -34.74
C ARG A 256 10.73 5.32 -34.17
N ALA A 257 10.32 6.55 -33.88
CA ALA A 257 11.12 7.55 -33.15
C ALA A 257 10.28 8.08 -31.99
N GLY A 258 10.57 7.62 -30.76
CA GLY A 258 9.74 7.93 -29.58
C GLY A 258 8.29 7.50 -29.78
N ASN A 259 7.36 8.46 -29.81
CA ASN A 259 5.93 8.23 -30.01
C ASN A 259 5.42 8.60 -31.41
N VAL A 260 6.29 8.58 -32.44
CA VAL A 260 5.87 8.63 -33.85
C VAL A 260 6.46 7.50 -34.68
N PHE A 261 5.70 7.01 -35.65
CA PHE A 261 6.14 6.18 -36.76
C PHE A 261 6.33 7.05 -37.99
N THR A 262 7.45 6.88 -38.67
CA THR A 262 7.90 7.77 -39.74
C THR A 262 8.28 6.95 -40.97
N ALA A 263 7.89 7.43 -42.15
CA ALA A 263 8.48 7.03 -43.43
C ALA A 263 9.04 8.26 -44.15
N ASN A 264 10.19 8.08 -44.79
CA ASN A 264 10.91 9.14 -45.49
C ASN A 264 10.62 9.10 -47.01
N PHE A 265 10.49 10.29 -47.59
CA PHE A 265 10.23 10.54 -49.00
C PHE A 265 11.24 11.57 -49.52
N ARG A 266 11.45 11.65 -50.83
CA ARG A 266 12.48 12.53 -51.42
C ARG A 266 12.26 14.02 -51.13
N GLY A 267 11.02 14.43 -50.88
CA GLY A 267 10.64 15.80 -50.51
C GLY A 267 10.15 15.99 -49.07
N GLY A 268 10.41 15.04 -48.15
CA GLY A 268 10.01 15.19 -46.74
C GLY A 268 9.78 13.86 -46.02
N ASN A 269 8.93 13.86 -44.99
CA ASN A 269 8.50 12.65 -44.31
C ASN A 269 6.99 12.67 -44.06
N ILE A 270 6.42 11.51 -43.75
CA ILE A 270 5.07 11.37 -43.19
C ILE A 270 5.21 10.70 -41.83
N THR A 271 4.63 11.33 -40.82
CA THR A 271 4.53 10.79 -39.46
C THR A 271 3.12 10.34 -39.13
N VAL A 272 3.03 9.32 -38.28
CA VAL A 272 1.81 8.84 -37.64
C VAL A 272 2.12 8.72 -36.14
N PRO A 273 1.34 9.34 -35.24
CA PRO A 273 1.56 9.14 -33.81
C PRO A 273 1.35 7.67 -33.43
N LEU A 274 2.12 7.21 -32.44
CA LEU A 274 1.72 6.09 -31.62
C LEU A 274 0.51 6.58 -30.80
N ASP A 275 -0.68 6.06 -31.11
CA ASP A 275 -1.93 6.43 -30.44
C ASP A 275 -1.96 5.81 -29.03
N GLN A 276 -1.13 6.34 -28.13
CA GLN A 276 -1.22 6.11 -26.68
C GLN A 276 -2.44 6.87 -26.12
N PRO A 277 -2.86 6.65 -24.86
CA PRO A 277 -3.61 7.70 -24.18
C PRO A 277 -2.72 8.95 -24.20
N ALA A 278 -3.31 10.14 -24.24
CA ALA A 278 -2.54 11.32 -23.84
C ALA A 278 -1.95 11.01 -22.46
N ALA A 279 -0.61 11.09 -22.35
CA ALA A 279 0.06 10.86 -21.08
C ALA A 279 -0.41 11.96 -20.13
N SER A 280 -1.46 11.64 -19.37
CA SER A 280 -1.89 12.43 -18.22
C SER A 280 -0.62 12.57 -17.38
N PRO A 281 -0.09 13.79 -17.17
CA PRO A 281 1.19 13.96 -16.49
C PRO A 281 1.06 13.23 -15.16
N SER A 282 1.84 12.17 -14.98
CA SER A 282 1.72 11.27 -13.84
C SER A 282 2.14 12.06 -12.63
N THR A 283 1.17 12.78 -12.07
CA THR A 283 1.36 13.75 -11.01
C THR A 283 1.46 12.93 -9.75
N THR A 284 2.64 12.38 -9.53
CA THR A 284 2.95 11.52 -8.40
C THR A 284 2.83 12.39 -7.16
N LYS A 285 1.67 12.28 -6.52
CA LYS A 285 1.36 13.02 -5.29
C LYS A 285 2.27 12.48 -4.21
N ARG A 286 3.31 13.24 -3.90
CA ARG A 286 4.22 12.96 -2.81
C ARG A 286 3.67 13.62 -1.56
N ILE A 287 3.51 12.82 -0.51
CA ILE A 287 2.93 13.24 0.76
C ILE A 287 4.08 13.43 1.74
N GLN A 288 4.14 14.62 2.35
CA GLN A 288 4.97 14.86 3.52
C GLN A 288 4.10 15.12 4.74
N VAL A 289 4.43 14.48 5.86
CA VAL A 289 3.79 14.73 7.16
C VAL A 289 4.84 15.26 8.12
N TRP A 290 4.57 16.41 8.69
CA TRP A 290 5.47 17.10 9.63
C TRP A 290 4.78 17.29 10.98
N TRP A 291 5.47 16.99 12.08
CA TRP A 291 5.10 17.48 13.41
C TRP A 291 5.56 18.93 13.57
N ARG A 292 4.64 19.80 14.01
CA ARG A 292 4.80 21.27 14.01
C ARG A 292 4.74 21.91 15.39
N GLY A 293 4.24 21.20 16.39
CA GLY A 293 4.37 21.61 17.78
C GLY A 293 3.45 20.85 18.74
N LEU A 294 3.59 21.22 20.01
CA LEU A 294 2.75 20.84 21.13
C LEU A 294 2.23 22.12 21.81
N GLU A 295 0.95 22.15 22.17
CA GLU A 295 0.30 23.26 22.87
C GLU A 295 -0.29 22.79 24.20
N CYS A 296 0.04 23.48 25.29
CA CYS A 296 -0.72 23.49 26.54
C CYS A 296 -2.02 24.29 26.36
N GLN A 297 -3.16 23.62 26.36
CA GLN A 297 -4.48 24.27 26.27
C GLN A 297 -5.04 24.57 27.65
N VAL A 298 -4.96 23.58 28.55
CA VAL A 298 -5.18 23.70 29.99
C VAL A 298 -3.95 23.05 30.64
N ARG A 299 -3.36 23.74 31.64
CA ARG A 299 -2.25 23.19 32.43
C ARG A 299 -2.80 22.15 33.40
N GLN A 300 -1.96 21.23 33.82
CA GLN A 300 -2.26 20.42 35.00
C GLN A 300 -1.80 21.19 36.25
N GLU A 301 -0.53 21.60 36.31
CA GLU A 301 0.02 22.41 37.42
C GLU A 301 0.37 23.86 37.02
N GLY A 302 1.32 24.49 37.72
CA GLY A 302 1.85 25.80 37.39
C GLY A 302 2.81 25.77 36.20
N GLU A 303 3.63 24.73 36.11
CA GLU A 303 4.67 24.46 35.11
C GLU A 303 4.77 22.94 34.91
N ASP A 304 4.25 22.43 33.79
CA ASP A 304 4.08 21.00 33.53
C ASP A 304 5.40 20.45 32.93
N GLU A 305 6.00 19.42 33.54
CA GLU A 305 7.28 18.83 33.08
C GLU A 305 7.05 17.64 32.14
N LEU A 306 7.12 17.88 30.83
CA LEU A 306 6.61 16.93 29.85
C LEU A 306 7.68 16.07 29.17
N ALA A 307 7.35 14.80 28.99
CA ALA A 307 8.04 13.88 28.09
C ALA A 307 7.02 13.10 27.23
N GLY A 308 7.48 12.44 26.17
CA GLY A 308 6.60 11.65 25.33
C GLY A 308 7.17 11.24 23.98
N GLY A 309 6.27 10.98 23.04
CA GLY A 309 6.66 10.59 21.70
C GLY A 309 5.55 10.75 20.66
N VAL A 310 5.97 11.06 19.44
CA VAL A 310 5.13 11.11 18.25
C VAL A 310 5.65 10.05 17.28
N SER A 311 4.78 9.10 16.90
CA SER A 311 5.14 8.05 15.95
C SER A 311 4.22 8.06 14.74
N VAL A 312 4.78 7.73 13.57
CA VAL A 312 4.03 7.38 12.36
C VAL A 312 4.20 5.91 12.04
N TYR A 313 3.06 5.27 11.77
CA TYR A 313 2.97 3.92 11.22
C TYR A 313 2.27 3.97 9.86
N VAL A 314 2.80 3.26 8.86
CA VAL A 314 2.30 3.23 7.48
C VAL A 314 2.12 1.75 7.06
N PRO A 315 0.89 1.20 7.14
CA PRO A 315 0.63 -0.23 7.00
C PRO A 315 1.19 -0.85 5.72
N GLY A 316 1.81 -2.02 5.86
CA GLY A 316 2.43 -2.74 4.74
C GLY A 316 3.75 -2.15 4.23
N THR A 317 4.34 -1.17 4.94
CA THR A 317 5.62 -0.55 4.56
C THR A 317 6.65 -0.59 5.70
N GLN A 318 7.91 -0.30 5.36
CA GLN A 318 8.98 -0.03 6.32
C GLN A 318 9.11 1.46 6.68
N GLN A 319 8.27 2.35 6.12
CA GLN A 319 8.31 3.79 6.37
C GLN A 319 7.58 4.15 7.68
N ASN A 320 8.10 3.65 8.80
CA ASN A 320 7.60 3.93 10.14
C ASN A 320 8.68 4.73 10.88
N GLN A 321 8.29 5.71 11.68
CA GLN A 321 9.23 6.63 12.33
C GLN A 321 8.75 6.98 13.74
N VAL A 322 9.69 7.16 14.67
CA VAL A 322 9.42 7.53 16.06
C VAL A 322 10.25 8.74 16.44
N ILE A 323 9.62 9.75 17.01
CA ILE A 323 10.26 10.95 17.52
C ILE A 323 9.94 11.05 19.01
N LYS A 324 10.93 10.78 19.85
CA LYS A 324 10.86 11.02 21.29
C LYS A 324 11.06 12.52 21.56
N PHE A 325 10.43 13.02 22.60
CA PHE A 325 10.75 14.33 23.17
C PHE A 325 10.79 14.23 24.71
N PRO A 326 11.70 14.94 25.40
CA PRO A 326 12.80 15.75 24.86
C PRO A 326 13.82 14.93 24.05
N SER A 327 14.75 15.62 23.37
CA SER A 327 15.90 15.00 22.69
C SER A 327 17.22 15.10 23.47
N GLY A 328 17.13 15.49 24.74
CA GLY A 328 18.21 15.59 25.72
C GLY A 328 17.64 15.27 27.11
N ASP A 329 18.44 15.47 28.16
CA ASP A 329 18.16 14.90 29.48
C ASP A 329 17.16 15.70 30.35
N GLU A 330 16.80 16.93 29.96
CA GLU A 330 15.87 17.82 30.69
C GLU A 330 14.45 17.82 30.07
N PRO A 331 13.37 17.72 30.87
CA PRO A 331 11.98 17.67 30.40
C PRO A 331 11.51 18.95 29.69
N TRP A 332 10.47 18.82 28.86
CA TRP A 332 9.84 19.96 28.19
C TRP A 332 8.89 20.67 29.14
N LYS A 333 9.42 21.68 29.82
CA LYS A 333 8.67 22.63 30.66
C LYS A 333 7.71 23.48 29.81
N LEU A 334 6.41 23.18 29.92
CA LEU A 334 5.33 23.95 29.29
C LEU A 334 4.37 24.52 30.36
N GLY A 335 3.46 25.38 29.93
CA GLY A 335 2.34 25.85 30.76
C GLY A 335 2.46 27.32 31.15
N HIS A 336 3.65 27.85 31.44
CA HIS A 336 3.86 29.27 31.76
C HIS A 336 3.46 30.23 30.61
N ASP A 337 3.20 31.51 30.93
CA ASP A 337 2.87 32.53 29.92
C ASP A 337 4.11 32.79 29.05
N ARG A 338 3.91 32.80 27.71
CA ARG A 338 4.94 32.73 26.66
C ARG A 338 5.67 31.37 26.55
N GLN A 339 5.15 30.34 27.22
CA GLN A 339 5.63 28.95 27.18
C GLN A 339 4.45 27.96 27.09
N ARG A 340 3.37 28.34 26.40
CA ARG A 340 2.22 27.46 26.09
C ARG A 340 2.48 26.58 24.87
N ILE A 341 3.30 27.04 23.93
CA ILE A 341 3.54 26.37 22.65
C ILE A 341 5.02 26.00 22.52
N MET A 342 5.30 24.71 22.35
CA MET A 342 6.62 24.22 21.93
C MET A 342 6.59 23.96 20.41
N PRO A 343 7.22 24.81 19.58
CA PRO A 343 7.23 24.65 18.13
C PRO A 343 8.21 23.56 17.70
N THR A 344 7.81 22.73 16.74
CA THR A 344 8.65 21.68 16.15
C THR A 344 8.68 21.77 14.62
N SER A 345 9.61 21.07 13.98
CA SER A 345 9.68 21.01 12.51
C SER A 345 10.23 19.66 12.06
N SER A 346 9.66 18.60 12.61
CA SER A 346 10.20 17.24 12.46
C SER A 346 9.38 16.47 11.41
N LEU A 347 10.05 16.02 10.35
CA LEU A 347 9.45 15.15 9.33
C LEU A 347 9.13 13.79 9.94
N LEU A 348 7.93 13.26 9.69
CA LEU A 348 7.41 11.97 10.15
C LEU A 348 7.11 10.99 9.01
N TYR A 349 6.83 11.52 7.81
CA TYR A 349 6.61 10.74 6.60
C TYR A 349 7.04 11.53 5.37
N ASP A 350 7.65 10.86 4.40
CA ASP A 350 7.87 11.37 3.05
C ASP A 350 7.78 10.20 2.04
N GLY A 351 6.82 10.24 1.13
CA GLY A 351 6.56 9.13 0.20
C GLY A 351 5.31 9.28 -0.66
N PRO A 352 4.84 8.22 -1.34
CA PRO A 352 3.60 8.22 -2.12
C PRO A 352 2.34 8.35 -1.23
N PRO A 353 1.11 8.45 -1.79
CA PRO A 353 -0.10 8.49 -0.99
C PRO A 353 -0.37 7.12 -0.37
N ALA A 354 -0.22 7.04 0.94
CA ALA A 354 -0.45 5.84 1.76
C ALA A 354 -1.48 6.14 2.86
N ASN A 355 -1.97 5.10 3.53
CA ASN A 355 -2.68 5.28 4.80
C ASN A 355 -1.63 5.59 5.87
N ILE A 356 -1.76 6.73 6.54
CA ILE A 356 -0.81 7.19 7.55
C ILE A 356 -1.53 7.22 8.89
N ILE A 357 -0.91 6.60 9.91
CA ILE A 357 -1.45 6.53 11.27
C ILE A 357 -0.45 7.26 12.16
N ILE A 358 -0.83 8.46 12.61
CA ILE A 358 -0.04 9.24 13.57
C ILE A 358 -0.53 8.91 14.98
N THR A 359 0.40 8.72 15.91
CA THR A 359 0.12 8.30 17.29
C THR A 359 0.93 9.16 18.24
N THR A 360 0.29 9.70 19.28
CA THR A 360 0.88 10.69 20.18
C THR A 360 0.80 10.23 21.62
N GLN A 361 1.92 10.30 22.32
CA GLN A 361 2.09 10.01 23.74
C GLN A 361 2.60 11.24 24.46
N LEU A 362 2.05 11.49 25.64
CA LEU A 362 2.46 12.54 26.56
C LEU A 362 2.39 11.99 27.99
N VAL A 363 3.37 12.34 28.80
CA VAL A 363 3.42 12.08 30.24
C VAL A 363 4.02 13.30 30.92
N GLU A 364 3.53 13.56 32.12
CA GLU A 364 4.02 14.57 33.03
C GLU A 364 4.85 13.90 34.13
N LEU A 365 5.93 14.55 34.55
CA LEU A 365 6.95 13.94 35.40
C LEU A 365 6.95 14.63 36.77
N ASP A 366 6.27 14.01 37.73
CA ASP A 366 6.11 14.49 39.10
C ASP A 366 7.49 14.62 39.81
N ASN A 367 8.08 15.81 39.74
CA ASN A 367 9.29 16.26 40.46
C ASN A 367 10.47 15.26 40.50
N SER A 368 10.58 14.36 39.52
CA SER A 368 11.57 13.28 39.52
C SER A 368 12.57 13.44 38.37
N GLU A 369 13.87 13.41 38.73
CA GLU A 369 14.99 13.40 37.78
C GLU A 369 14.70 12.41 36.64
N GLY A 370 14.90 12.83 35.39
CA GLY A 370 14.34 12.21 34.19
C GLY A 370 14.81 10.78 33.88
N ASP A 371 14.38 9.82 34.69
CA ASP A 371 14.76 8.41 34.59
C ASP A 371 14.41 7.85 33.21
N PRO A 372 15.41 7.47 32.40
CA PRO A 372 15.17 6.90 31.08
C PRO A 372 14.32 5.62 31.12
N LEU A 373 14.28 4.90 32.26
CA LEU A 373 13.47 3.70 32.45
C LEU A 373 12.00 4.04 32.73
N LYS A 374 11.68 5.02 33.60
CA LYS A 374 10.32 5.61 33.69
C LYS A 374 9.84 6.03 32.30
N ILE A 375 10.58 6.90 31.62
CA ILE A 375 10.18 7.49 30.32
C ILE A 375 9.97 6.40 29.25
N ALA A 376 10.91 5.45 29.13
CA ALA A 376 10.77 4.34 28.18
C ALA A 376 9.58 3.41 28.49
N ASN A 377 9.31 3.14 29.77
CA ASN A 377 8.18 2.30 30.20
C ASN A 377 6.82 2.99 29.96
N VAL A 378 6.72 4.31 30.17
CA VAL A 378 5.48 5.04 29.85
C VAL A 378 5.23 5.05 28.35
N ILE A 379 6.25 5.38 27.52
CA ILE A 379 6.15 5.32 26.06
C ILE A 379 5.72 3.90 25.61
N PHE A 380 6.31 2.84 26.17
CA PHE A 380 5.98 1.47 25.78
C PHE A 380 4.55 1.04 26.16
N ASN A 381 4.02 1.47 27.30
CA ASN A 381 2.64 1.15 27.68
C ASN A 381 1.63 2.01 26.91
N GLY A 382 1.92 3.30 26.71
CA GLY A 382 1.12 4.18 25.86
C GLY A 382 0.97 3.64 24.43
N LEU A 383 2.02 3.02 23.88
CA LEU A 383 1.96 2.34 22.58
C LEU A 383 1.08 1.09 22.57
N LYS A 384 0.96 0.35 23.70
CA LYS A 384 -0.03 -0.73 23.81
C LYS A 384 -1.45 -0.17 23.81
N ASP A 385 -1.67 0.98 24.43
CA ASP A 385 -2.98 1.64 24.42
C ASP A 385 -3.33 2.25 23.05
N VAL A 386 -2.34 2.79 22.32
CA VAL A 386 -2.44 3.08 20.88
C VAL A 386 -2.84 1.83 20.09
N GLY A 387 -2.19 0.68 20.35
CA GLY A 387 -2.53 -0.59 19.69
C GLY A 387 -4.00 -0.99 19.90
N LYS A 388 -4.48 -0.91 21.15
CA LYS A 388 -5.90 -1.16 21.50
C LYS A 388 -6.84 -0.15 20.84
N ILE A 389 -6.46 1.13 20.76
CA ILE A 389 -7.26 2.17 20.09
C ILE A 389 -7.32 1.89 18.59
N ALA A 390 -6.19 1.65 17.93
CA ALA A 390 -6.09 1.34 16.50
C ALA A 390 -6.90 0.08 16.11
N GLU A 391 -6.88 -0.95 16.95
CA GLU A 391 -7.74 -2.13 16.82
C GLU A 391 -9.22 -1.76 16.97
N LYS A 392 -9.58 -0.98 18.00
CA LYS A 392 -10.96 -0.54 18.28
C LYS A 392 -11.55 0.36 17.19
N ILE A 393 -10.75 1.15 16.48
CA ILE A 393 -11.18 1.93 15.31
C ILE A 393 -11.05 1.17 13.98
N GLY A 394 -10.48 -0.04 13.98
CA GLY A 394 -10.39 -0.93 12.81
C GLY A 394 -9.31 -0.54 11.79
N VAL A 395 -8.24 0.12 12.24
CA VAL A 395 -7.26 0.81 11.38
C VAL A 395 -5.93 0.06 11.25
N ALA A 396 -5.58 -0.77 12.23
CA ALA A 396 -4.49 -1.76 12.17
C ALA A 396 -4.74 -2.86 13.22
N THR A 397 -4.01 -3.98 13.18
CA THR A 397 -3.97 -4.86 14.36
C THR A 397 -3.05 -4.25 15.41
N GLY A 398 -3.45 -4.30 16.70
CA GLY A 398 -2.72 -3.60 17.76
C GLY A 398 -1.26 -4.03 17.89
N ASN A 399 -0.96 -5.30 17.62
CA ASN A 399 0.39 -5.84 17.69
C ASN A 399 1.29 -5.36 16.54
N GLU A 400 0.77 -5.21 15.31
CA GLU A 400 1.59 -4.74 14.16
C GLU A 400 2.11 -3.32 14.36
N VAL A 401 1.29 -2.45 14.97
CA VAL A 401 1.67 -1.07 15.34
C VAL A 401 2.73 -1.08 16.43
N VAL A 402 2.51 -1.85 17.51
CA VAL A 402 3.45 -1.97 18.64
C VAL A 402 4.79 -2.56 18.20
N ASP A 403 4.80 -3.65 17.44
CA ASP A 403 6.03 -4.32 16.99
C ASP A 403 6.80 -3.49 15.96
N ALA A 404 6.12 -2.70 15.11
CA ALA A 404 6.78 -1.79 14.18
C ALA A 404 7.49 -0.65 14.93
N ILE A 405 6.80 -0.04 15.89
CA ILE A 405 7.31 1.12 16.64
C ILE A 405 8.38 0.70 17.67
N ALA A 406 8.21 -0.44 18.34
CA ALA A 406 9.18 -0.95 19.33
C ALA A 406 10.57 -1.24 18.74
N ARG A 407 10.65 -1.63 17.46
CA ARG A 407 11.91 -1.83 16.73
C ARG A 407 12.70 -0.52 16.56
N GLU A 408 12.01 0.58 16.29
CA GLU A 408 12.63 1.88 16.01
C GLU A 408 13.05 2.63 17.28
N ILE A 409 12.40 2.33 18.42
CA ILE A 409 12.68 2.97 19.73
C ILE A 409 14.06 2.61 20.30
N GLN A 410 14.75 1.62 19.74
CA GLN A 410 16.03 1.09 20.23
C GLN A 410 15.98 0.66 21.72
N ILE A 411 14.89 -0.02 22.11
CA ILE A 411 14.81 -0.68 23.42
C ILE A 411 15.97 -1.70 23.54
N PRO A 412 16.73 -1.72 24.65
CA PRO A 412 17.79 -2.70 24.86
C PRO A 412 17.34 -4.14 24.55
N ALA A 413 18.15 -4.83 23.75
CA ALA A 413 17.75 -6.07 23.09
C ALA A 413 17.73 -7.28 24.04
N ASP A 414 18.18 -7.12 25.27
CA ASP A 414 18.00 -7.99 26.43
C ASP A 414 16.60 -7.80 27.04
N ILE A 415 16.22 -6.57 27.41
CA ILE A 415 14.89 -6.21 27.93
C ILE A 415 13.78 -6.70 26.97
N TRP A 416 13.95 -6.49 25.67
CA TRP A 416 13.01 -6.98 24.66
C TRP A 416 12.96 -8.51 24.58
N ARG A 417 14.08 -9.21 24.77
CA ARG A 417 14.14 -10.68 24.75
C ARG A 417 13.60 -11.33 26.03
N GLU A 418 13.67 -10.67 27.18
CA GLU A 418 13.11 -11.19 28.43
C GLU A 418 11.61 -10.91 28.57
N ALA A 419 11.12 -9.76 28.09
CA ALA A 419 9.69 -9.46 28.01
C ALA A 419 8.90 -10.48 27.16
N GLN A 420 9.56 -11.13 26.20
CA GLN A 420 8.96 -12.20 25.37
C GLN A 420 9.01 -13.60 26.01
N ARG A 421 9.58 -13.79 27.21
CA ARG A 421 10.03 -15.13 27.67
C ARG A 421 9.57 -15.64 29.04
N SER A 422 9.00 -14.83 29.94
CA SER A 422 8.70 -15.30 31.31
C SER A 422 7.43 -14.72 31.95
N GLU A 423 7.02 -15.32 33.08
CA GLU A 423 5.78 -15.01 33.80
C GLU A 423 5.85 -13.66 34.56
N TRP A 424 5.71 -12.59 33.78
CA TRP A 424 5.89 -11.18 34.15
C TRP A 424 5.18 -10.73 35.45
N TRP A 425 4.06 -11.37 35.83
CA TRP A 425 3.31 -11.00 37.04
C TRP A 425 4.09 -11.21 38.35
N LYS A 426 5.17 -11.99 38.35
CA LYS A 426 5.98 -12.23 39.54
C LYS A 426 6.88 -11.05 39.92
N TYR A 427 7.34 -10.27 38.93
CA TYR A 427 8.09 -9.02 39.15
C TYR A 427 7.20 -7.79 39.36
N ILE A 428 5.90 -7.87 39.05
CA ILE A 428 4.94 -6.82 39.40
C ILE A 428 5.04 -6.48 40.89
N LYS A 429 5.27 -7.43 41.81
CA LYS A 429 5.37 -7.11 43.25
C LYS A 429 6.58 -6.25 43.65
N PHE A 430 7.59 -6.07 42.78
CA PHE A 430 8.72 -5.18 43.06
C PHE A 430 8.59 -3.84 42.30
N ILE A 431 7.99 -3.85 41.10
CA ILE A 431 7.82 -2.66 40.25
C ILE A 431 6.52 -1.90 40.56
N ARG A 432 5.44 -2.59 40.95
CA ARG A 432 4.22 -1.97 41.51
C ARG A 432 4.58 -1.14 42.74
N ASP A 433 5.38 -1.71 43.64
CA ASP A 433 5.78 -1.06 44.89
C ASP A 433 6.79 0.10 44.64
N LEU A 434 7.10 0.39 43.37
CA LEU A 434 7.87 1.54 42.85
C LEU A 434 7.05 2.44 41.89
N LEU A 435 5.81 2.05 41.53
CA LEU A 435 4.91 2.73 40.58
C LEU A 435 3.43 2.68 41.04
N THR A 436 3.20 2.73 42.36
CA THR A 436 1.87 2.97 42.97
C THR A 436 1.81 4.25 43.79
N SER A 437 2.80 5.12 43.61
CA SER A 437 2.72 6.55 43.89
C SER A 437 2.74 7.26 42.55
N GLU A 438 1.70 8.05 42.28
CA GLU A 438 1.75 9.37 41.63
C GLU A 438 2.75 9.51 40.45
N ASP A 439 2.23 9.38 39.21
CA ASP A 439 2.95 9.56 37.91
C ASP A 439 1.88 9.71 36.80
N ASP A 440 1.53 10.95 36.42
CA ASP A 440 0.25 11.22 35.76
C ASP A 440 0.26 11.17 34.21
N ARG A 441 -0.68 10.38 33.66
CA ARG A 441 -0.67 9.96 32.25
C ARG A 441 -1.82 10.52 31.45
N TYR A 442 -1.47 11.21 30.37
CA TYR A 442 -2.40 11.65 29.35
C TYR A 442 -2.89 10.46 28.52
N ASN A 443 -4.11 10.56 28.01
CA ASN A 443 -4.66 9.54 27.13
C ASN A 443 -3.90 9.46 25.78
N ALA A 444 -3.81 8.24 25.24
CA ALA A 444 -3.15 7.97 23.97
C ALA A 444 -3.92 8.60 22.79
N GLY A 445 -3.27 9.51 22.06
CA GLY A 445 -3.85 10.17 20.90
C GLY A 445 -3.57 9.42 19.59
N VAL A 446 -4.54 9.38 18.67
CA VAL A 446 -4.44 8.72 17.36
C VAL A 446 -5.12 9.56 16.27
N LEU A 447 -4.46 9.68 15.12
CA LEU A 447 -4.97 10.31 13.91
C LEU A 447 -4.73 9.39 12.71
N GLU A 448 -5.81 8.90 12.10
CA GLU A 448 -5.78 8.20 10.82
C GLU A 448 -5.95 9.21 9.67
N ILE A 449 -5.13 9.09 8.63
CA ILE A 449 -5.25 9.88 7.39
C ILE A 449 -5.11 8.94 6.19
N LYS A 450 -6.20 8.74 5.43
CA LYS A 450 -6.26 7.71 4.37
C LYS A 450 -5.67 8.19 3.05
N ALA A 451 -5.12 7.27 2.27
CA ALA A 451 -4.47 7.57 0.99
C ALA A 451 -5.39 8.34 0.00
N ASP A 452 -6.66 7.96 -0.04
CA ASP A 452 -7.69 8.58 -0.88
C ASP A 452 -8.12 9.96 -0.37
N GLN A 453 -8.24 10.12 0.95
CA GLN A 453 -8.52 11.38 1.63
C GLN A 453 -7.38 12.39 1.43
N ILE A 454 -6.13 12.01 1.72
CA ILE A 454 -4.95 12.86 1.52
C ILE A 454 -4.87 13.30 0.06
N SER A 455 -5.03 12.36 -0.88
CA SER A 455 -4.93 12.64 -2.33
C SER A 455 -5.95 13.66 -2.84
N GLN A 456 -7.04 13.89 -2.13
CA GLN A 456 -8.13 14.81 -2.50
C GLN A 456 -8.19 16.06 -1.59
N ARG A 457 -7.38 16.12 -0.54
CA ARG A 457 -7.45 17.18 0.47
C ARG A 457 -6.93 18.52 -0.06
N PRO A 458 -7.69 19.62 0.03
CA PRO A 458 -7.14 20.95 -0.22
C PRO A 458 -6.15 21.32 0.89
N ALA A 459 -5.10 22.07 0.55
CA ALA A 459 -4.08 22.52 1.50
C ALA A 459 -4.57 23.67 2.41
N SER A 460 -5.68 23.46 3.13
CA SER A 460 -6.33 24.40 4.05
C SER A 460 -5.54 24.52 5.35
N ARG A 461 -4.34 25.12 5.27
CA ARG A 461 -3.51 25.44 6.43
C ARG A 461 -4.22 26.40 7.36
N GLN A 462 -4.16 26.10 8.65
CA GLN A 462 -4.56 26.95 9.76
C GLN A 462 -3.30 27.48 10.46
N VAL A 463 -3.46 28.56 11.23
CA VAL A 463 -2.38 29.14 12.05
C VAL A 463 -2.86 29.22 13.48
N LEU A 464 -2.27 28.42 14.36
CA LEU A 464 -2.42 28.59 15.81
C LEU A 464 -1.77 29.91 16.22
N ARG A 465 -2.48 30.71 17.01
CA ARG A 465 -1.99 31.88 17.74
C ARG A 465 -2.72 31.93 19.07
N ARG A 466 -2.05 32.45 20.10
CA ARG A 466 -2.65 32.72 21.40
C ARG A 466 -2.41 34.18 21.80
N SER A 467 -3.09 34.63 22.86
CA SER A 467 -2.87 35.94 23.47
C SER A 467 -1.83 35.91 24.59
N ASP A 468 -1.64 34.75 25.21
CA ASP A 468 -0.68 34.47 26.29
C ASP A 468 0.66 33.89 25.77
N ASP A 469 0.80 33.65 24.46
CA ASP A 469 2.02 33.13 23.83
C ASP A 469 2.28 33.78 22.45
N PRO A 470 3.48 34.35 22.19
CA PRO A 470 3.81 34.98 20.91
C PRO A 470 4.05 33.98 19.76
N THR A 471 4.24 32.69 20.08
CA THR A 471 4.55 31.63 19.13
C THR A 471 3.35 31.34 18.22
N ALA A 472 3.61 31.00 16.96
CA ALA A 472 2.59 30.63 16.00
C ALA A 472 2.99 29.35 15.26
N VAL A 473 2.05 28.39 15.19
CA VAL A 473 2.25 27.09 14.53
C VAL A 473 1.32 26.99 13.33
N VAL A 474 1.88 26.60 12.17
CA VAL A 474 1.11 26.33 10.95
C VAL A 474 0.78 24.85 10.89
N TRP A 475 -0.50 24.51 10.68
CA TRP A 475 -1.00 23.14 10.78
C TRP A 475 -2.16 22.85 9.81
N THR A 476 -2.43 21.58 9.56
CA THR A 476 -3.59 21.07 8.81
C THR A 476 -4.45 20.12 9.64
N ASP A 477 -3.83 19.44 10.62
CA ASP A 477 -4.43 18.43 11.49
C ASP A 477 -3.92 18.59 12.93
N ARG A 478 -4.72 18.13 13.90
CA ARG A 478 -4.32 18.12 15.31
C ARG A 478 -4.86 16.89 16.04
N VAL A 479 -4.17 16.49 17.09
CA VAL A 479 -4.61 15.47 18.06
C VAL A 479 -4.62 16.12 19.43
N VAL A 480 -5.73 15.99 20.16
CA VAL A 480 -5.84 16.46 21.55
C VAL A 480 -5.72 15.26 22.48
N VAL A 481 -4.93 15.42 23.54
CA VAL A 481 -4.79 14.46 24.64
C VAL A 481 -5.16 15.14 25.96
N THR A 482 -5.61 14.36 26.93
CA THR A 482 -6.05 14.85 28.25
C THR A 482 -5.53 13.95 29.36
N GLY A 483 -4.98 14.55 30.41
CA GLY A 483 -4.57 13.93 31.66
C GLY A 483 -5.49 14.37 32.80
N VAL A 484 -5.40 13.70 33.94
CA VAL A 484 -5.97 14.15 35.21
C VAL A 484 -4.96 13.76 36.28
N ASP A 485 -4.60 14.69 37.16
CA ASP A 485 -3.60 14.42 38.19
C ASP A 485 -4.16 13.78 39.48
N ASN A 486 -3.25 13.47 40.39
CA ASN A 486 -3.55 13.00 41.75
C ASN A 486 -4.26 14.06 42.64
N GLY A 487 -4.27 15.33 42.24
CA GLY A 487 -5.09 16.40 42.82
C GLY A 487 -6.51 16.51 42.23
N HIS A 488 -6.76 15.82 41.11
CA HIS A 488 -7.91 15.89 40.21
C HIS A 488 -8.00 17.13 39.29
N ASP A 489 -6.92 17.89 39.10
CA ASP A 489 -6.87 18.94 38.06
C ASP A 489 -6.61 18.34 36.66
N LEU A 490 -7.01 19.07 35.60
CA LEU A 490 -7.22 18.53 34.24
C LEU A 490 -6.25 19.13 33.22
N GLY A 491 -5.16 18.42 32.93
CA GLY A 491 -4.27 18.75 31.82
C GLY A 491 -4.91 18.50 30.45
N VAL A 492 -4.77 19.46 29.52
CA VAL A 492 -5.25 19.33 28.13
C VAL A 492 -4.21 19.84 27.15
N TYR A 493 -3.74 18.96 26.26
CA TYR A 493 -2.65 19.25 25.33
C TYR A 493 -3.03 18.94 23.87
N ALA A 494 -2.49 19.72 22.92
CA ALA A 494 -2.73 19.52 21.50
C ALA A 494 -1.44 19.40 20.68
N PHE A 495 -1.28 18.27 20.01
CA PHE A 495 -0.23 18.01 19.01
C PHE A 495 -0.68 18.51 17.64
N TYR A 496 0.18 19.25 16.94
CA TYR A 496 -0.14 19.87 15.65
C TYR A 496 0.71 19.32 14.50
N PHE A 497 0.06 19.03 13.37
CA PHE A 497 0.65 18.40 12.20
C PHE A 497 0.39 19.22 10.93
N GLU A 498 1.35 19.23 10.00
CA GLU A 498 1.20 19.79 8.65
C GLU A 498 1.36 18.67 7.61
N VAL A 499 0.26 18.33 6.94
CA VAL A 499 0.19 17.35 5.86
C VAL A 499 0.25 18.07 4.52
N ASN A 500 1.34 17.86 3.79
CA ASN A 500 1.63 18.50 2.52
C ASN A 500 1.43 17.52 1.35
N VAL A 501 0.60 17.91 0.38
CA VAL A 501 0.39 17.19 -0.88
C VAL A 501 1.21 17.89 -1.97
N ILE A 502 2.33 17.29 -2.36
CA ILE A 502 3.25 17.81 -3.38
C ILE A 502 2.92 17.14 -4.71
N ASN A 503 2.54 17.94 -5.70
CA ASN A 503 2.28 17.48 -7.07
C ASN A 503 3.60 17.39 -7.84
N GLU A 504 4.33 16.27 -7.73
CA GLU A 504 5.54 16.08 -8.55
C GLU A 504 5.14 15.83 -10.02
N THR A 505 5.58 16.70 -10.92
CA THR A 505 5.39 16.52 -12.37
C THR A 505 6.60 15.80 -12.94
N THR A 506 6.56 14.47 -12.98
CA THR A 506 7.65 13.65 -13.51
C THR A 506 7.75 13.78 -15.04
N THR A 507 8.40 14.83 -15.51
CA THR A 507 8.92 14.84 -16.89
C THR A 507 9.98 13.74 -16.98
N LEU A 508 9.66 12.63 -17.66
CA LEU A 508 10.61 11.55 -17.93
C LEU A 508 11.76 12.07 -18.80
N ARG A 509 12.79 12.62 -18.14
CA ARG A 509 14.09 12.87 -18.77
C ARG A 509 14.70 11.51 -19.10
N SER A 510 14.86 11.24 -20.39
CA SER A 510 15.64 10.11 -20.87
C SER A 510 17.09 10.25 -20.40
N SER A 511 17.45 9.55 -19.33
CA SER A 511 18.83 9.42 -18.86
C SER A 511 19.61 8.53 -19.83
N LEU A 512 20.25 9.17 -20.81
CA LEU A 512 21.26 8.53 -21.66
C LEU A 512 22.50 8.19 -20.84
N MET A 513 22.74 6.90 -20.66
CA MET A 513 24.07 6.27 -20.52
C MET A 513 24.02 4.89 -21.16
#